data_AF-A0A370HUM2-F1
#
_entry.id   AF-A0A370HUM2-F1
#
_cell.length_a   1.000
_cell.length_b   1.000
_cell.length_c   1.000
_cell.angle_alpha   90.00
_cell.angle_beta   90.00
_cell.angle_gamma   90.00
#
_symmetry.space_group_name_H-M   'P 1'
#
loop_
_entity.id
_entity.type
_entity.pdbx_description
1 polymer ?
#
loop_
_entity_poly.entity_id
_entity_poly.type
_entity_poly.pdbx_seq_one_letter_code
_entity_poly.pdbx_strand_id
1 'polypeptide(L)'
;MQFVCDAPGQTSWFRIETEGEAVLESQLMGHAVEKHFRRAWDAATGTYQSTASSVIEQNIGLKSHVQRTMPVFLTLRDAEGAGLVTAMLPPGGRDDPSSRIMIVGPQNRDPYPTHGEAIEKLGEHFGLTLDRSRCYPYARTTPSGK
;
A
#
# COMPACT_ATOMS: atom_id res chain seq x y z
N MET A 1 -4.80 -3.79 -11.81
CA MET A 1 -4.74 -3.95 -10.34
C MET A 1 -5.23 -5.35 -10.02
N GLN A 2 -4.74 -5.96 -8.95
CA GLN A 2 -5.11 -7.33 -8.56
C GLN A 2 -6.10 -7.31 -7.39
N PHE A 3 -7.22 -8.03 -7.47
CA PHE A 3 -8.16 -8.18 -6.35
C PHE A 3 -7.50 -8.85 -5.14
N VAL A 4 -7.84 -8.39 -3.93
CA VAL A 4 -7.33 -8.92 -2.66
C VAL A 4 -8.45 -9.49 -1.80
N CYS A 5 -9.41 -8.66 -1.40
CA CYS A 5 -10.58 -9.08 -0.63
C CYS A 5 -11.72 -8.08 -0.76
N ASP A 6 -12.93 -8.56 -0.49
CA ASP A 6 -14.10 -7.70 -0.32
C ASP A 6 -14.14 -7.11 1.09
N ALA A 7 -14.80 -5.95 1.20
CA ALA A 7 -15.04 -5.22 2.42
C ALA A 7 -16.51 -4.73 2.47
N PRO A 8 -17.01 -4.34 3.66
CA PRO A 8 -18.37 -3.81 3.80
C PRO A 8 -18.68 -2.64 2.87
N GLY A 9 -19.96 -2.44 2.56
CA GLY A 9 -20.42 -1.32 1.73
C GLY A 9 -20.19 -1.48 0.23
N GLN A 10 -20.11 -2.72 -0.28
CA GLN A 10 -19.79 -3.02 -1.69
C GLN A 10 -18.45 -2.42 -2.12
N THR A 11 -17.47 -2.52 -1.23
CA THR A 11 -16.12 -2.06 -1.49
C THR A 11 -15.16 -3.24 -1.59
N SER A 12 -14.09 -3.09 -2.35
CA SER A 12 -13.09 -4.15 -2.50
C SER A 12 -11.68 -3.57 -2.50
N TRP A 13 -10.75 -4.31 -1.90
CA TRP A 13 -9.34 -3.98 -1.87
C TRP A 13 -8.64 -4.55 -3.10
N PHE A 14 -7.79 -3.72 -3.71
CA PHE A 14 -6.96 -4.09 -4.84
C PHE A 14 -5.51 -3.76 -4.56
N ARG A 15 -4.60 -4.63 -5.01
CA ARG A 15 -3.16 -4.39 -5.01
C ARG A 15 -2.75 -3.57 -6.23
N ILE A 16 -1.89 -2.60 -5.98
CA ILE A 16 -1.15 -1.81 -6.98
C ILE A 16 0.15 -2.57 -7.28
N GLU A 17 0.32 -3.02 -8.52
CA GLU A 17 1.43 -3.88 -8.92
C GLU A 17 2.47 -3.17 -9.79
N THR A 18 2.09 -2.04 -10.40
CA THR A 18 2.94 -1.32 -11.34
C THR A 18 3.05 0.16 -10.99
N GLU A 19 4.14 0.78 -11.48
CA GLU A 19 4.31 2.23 -11.35
C GLU A 19 3.18 3.00 -12.05
N GLY A 20 2.73 2.54 -13.22
CA GLY A 20 1.63 3.18 -13.95
C GLY A 20 0.32 3.22 -13.15
N GLU A 21 0.00 2.12 -12.45
CA GLU A 21 -1.14 2.08 -11.54
C GLU A 21 -0.96 3.01 -10.34
N ALA A 22 0.26 3.09 -9.78
CA ALA A 22 0.56 4.00 -8.67
C ALA A 22 0.44 5.47 -9.08
N VAL A 23 0.79 5.81 -10.34
CA VAL A 23 0.60 7.15 -10.90
C VAL A 23 -0.88 7.48 -11.04
N LEU A 24 -1.67 6.58 -11.63
CA LEU A 24 -3.12 6.77 -11.74
C LEU A 24 -3.77 6.91 -10.36
N GLU A 25 -3.35 6.11 -9.39
CA GLU A 25 -3.82 6.21 -8.01
C GLU A 25 -3.45 7.55 -7.37
N SER A 26 -2.24 8.04 -7.61
CA SER A 26 -1.78 9.33 -7.07
C SER A 26 -2.62 10.49 -7.57
N GLN A 27 -2.96 10.47 -8.86
CA GLN A 27 -3.83 11.47 -9.48
C GLN A 27 -5.25 11.39 -8.95
N LEU A 28 -5.83 10.19 -8.88
CA LEU A 28 -7.19 9.96 -8.40
C LEU A 28 -7.36 10.39 -6.94
N MET A 29 -6.42 9.99 -6.08
CA MET A 29 -6.49 10.22 -4.64
C MET A 29 -5.94 11.59 -4.22
N GLY A 30 -5.22 12.29 -5.09
CA GLY A 30 -4.61 13.58 -4.76
C GLY A 30 -3.51 13.49 -3.70
N HIS A 31 -2.72 12.40 -3.73
CA HIS A 31 -1.58 12.18 -2.83
C HIS A 31 -0.45 11.40 -3.52
N ALA A 32 0.75 11.41 -2.95
CA ALA A 32 1.97 10.95 -3.64
C ALA A 32 2.29 9.45 -3.44
N VAL A 33 1.34 8.53 -3.67
CA VAL A 33 1.63 7.08 -3.51
C VAL A 33 2.66 6.57 -4.53
N GLU A 34 2.68 7.13 -5.75
CA GLU A 34 3.66 6.83 -6.80
C GLU A 34 5.10 7.06 -6.32
N LYS A 35 5.31 8.10 -5.50
CA LYS A 35 6.62 8.45 -4.97
C LYS A 35 7.10 7.40 -3.96
N HIS A 36 6.18 6.87 -3.15
CA HIS A 36 6.48 5.77 -2.25
C HIS A 36 6.74 4.47 -3.02
N PHE A 37 5.94 4.19 -4.04
CA PHE A 37 6.10 3.02 -4.90
C PHE A 37 7.48 3.02 -5.59
N ARG A 38 7.85 4.11 -6.27
CA ARG A 38 9.14 4.23 -6.96
C ARG A 38 10.33 4.08 -6.01
N ARG A 39 10.29 4.74 -4.86
CA ARG A 39 11.34 4.61 -3.84
C ARG A 39 11.49 3.17 -3.34
N ALA A 40 10.37 2.49 -3.10
CA ALA A 40 10.39 1.09 -2.69
C ALA A 40 10.93 0.18 -3.79
N TRP A 41 10.58 0.44 -5.04
CA TRP A 41 11.10 -0.28 -6.21
C TRP A 41 12.62 -0.09 -6.34
N ASP A 42 13.11 1.15 -6.28
CA ASP A 42 14.55 1.45 -6.37
C ASP A 42 15.33 0.80 -5.23
N ALA A 43 14.80 0.84 -4.00
CA ALA A 43 15.41 0.17 -2.85
C ALA A 43 15.43 -1.36 -3.00
N ALA A 44 14.33 -1.96 -3.46
CA ALA A 44 14.22 -3.41 -3.65
C ALA A 44 15.14 -3.89 -4.77
N THR A 45 15.19 -3.18 -5.90
CA THR A 45 16.09 -3.52 -7.02
C THR A 45 17.56 -3.32 -6.65
N GLY A 46 17.91 -2.27 -5.92
CA GLY A 46 19.28 -1.98 -5.48
C GLY A 46 19.85 -2.99 -4.46
N THR A 47 18.98 -3.77 -3.80
CA THR A 47 19.41 -4.83 -2.87
C THR A 47 19.50 -6.22 -3.52
N TYR A 48 19.07 -6.36 -4.77
CA TYR A 48 19.13 -7.64 -5.48
C TYR A 48 20.56 -7.94 -5.93
N GLN A 49 21.10 -9.06 -5.46
CA GLN A 49 22.37 -9.62 -5.92
C GLN A 49 22.09 -10.95 -6.60
N SER A 50 22.31 -11.01 -7.91
CA SER A 50 22.15 -12.28 -8.63
C SER A 50 23.45 -13.07 -8.68
N THR A 51 23.35 -14.37 -8.47
CA THR A 51 24.44 -15.33 -8.69
C THR A 51 24.28 -16.10 -10.00
N ALA A 52 23.21 -15.85 -10.76
CA ALA A 52 22.92 -16.53 -12.02
C ALA A 52 23.72 -15.91 -13.18
N SER A 53 24.17 -16.74 -14.12
CA SER A 53 24.88 -16.30 -15.33
C SER A 53 23.93 -15.93 -16.48
N SER A 54 22.70 -16.45 -16.47
CA SER A 54 21.69 -16.19 -17.50
C SER A 54 20.85 -14.96 -17.18
N VAL A 55 20.71 -14.05 -18.16
CA VAL A 55 19.87 -12.84 -18.05
C VAL A 55 18.41 -13.19 -17.73
N ILE A 56 17.89 -14.30 -18.27
CA ILE A 56 16.50 -14.72 -18.02
C ILE A 56 16.31 -15.08 -16.55
N GLU A 57 17.22 -15.88 -15.99
CA GLU A 57 17.17 -16.28 -14.59
C GLU A 57 17.40 -15.09 -13.65
N GLN A 58 18.31 -14.18 -14.02
CA GLN A 58 18.53 -12.93 -13.29
C GLN A 58 17.24 -12.11 -13.22
N ASN A 59 16.50 -11.98 -14.32
CA ASN A 59 15.23 -11.24 -14.38
C ASN A 59 14.11 -11.91 -13.57
N ILE A 60 14.00 -13.24 -13.63
CA ILE A 60 13.03 -14.00 -12.82
C ILE A 60 13.34 -13.82 -11.32
N GLY A 61 14.61 -13.92 -10.94
CA GLY A 61 15.06 -13.70 -9.57
C GLY A 61 14.83 -12.26 -9.12
N LEU A 62 15.11 -11.27 -9.96
CA LEU A 62 14.86 -9.86 -9.67
C LEU A 62 13.37 -9.60 -9.41
N LYS A 63 12.49 -10.07 -10.30
CA LYS A 63 11.04 -9.93 -10.12
C LYS A 63 10.56 -10.56 -8.80
N SER A 64 11.05 -11.76 -8.51
CA SER A 64 10.73 -12.48 -7.27
C SER A 64 11.23 -11.75 -6.02
N HIS A 65 12.45 -11.20 -6.08
CA HIS A 65 13.07 -10.43 -5.00
C HIS A 65 12.30 -9.14 -4.72
N VAL A 66 11.98 -8.38 -5.77
CA VAL A 66 11.20 -7.14 -5.69
C VAL A 66 9.83 -7.41 -5.06
N GLN A 67 9.12 -8.45 -5.50
CA GLN A 67 7.81 -8.82 -4.95
C GLN A 67 7.84 -9.17 -3.46
N ARG A 68 8.96 -9.73 -2.95
CA ARG A 68 9.13 -10.11 -1.54
C ARG A 68 9.61 -8.95 -0.66
N THR A 69 10.34 -8.01 -1.24
CA THR A 69 11.03 -6.94 -0.50
C THR A 69 10.24 -5.64 -0.50
N MET A 70 9.43 -5.39 -1.53
CA MET A 70 8.61 -4.19 -1.58
C MET A 70 7.46 -4.25 -0.56
N PRO A 71 7.10 -3.10 0.04
CA PRO A 71 5.81 -2.90 0.69
C PRO A 71 4.66 -3.30 -0.22
N VAL A 72 3.54 -3.74 0.37
CA VAL A 72 2.32 -4.03 -0.37
C VAL A 72 1.50 -2.74 -0.46
N PHE A 73 1.31 -2.25 -1.69
CA PHE A 73 0.50 -1.07 -1.97
C PHE A 73 -0.91 -1.49 -2.37
N LEU A 74 -1.91 -0.90 -1.73
CA LEU A 74 -3.31 -1.30 -1.81
C LEU A 74 -4.20 -0.08 -1.99
N THR A 75 -5.35 -0.28 -2.62
CA THR A 75 -6.39 0.72 -2.76
C THR A 75 -7.76 0.10 -2.54
N LEU A 76 -8.62 0.81 -1.80
CA LEU A 76 -10.03 0.48 -1.62
C LEU A 76 -10.85 1.18 -2.69
N ARG A 77 -11.68 0.42 -3.41
CA ARG A 77 -12.64 0.94 -4.39
C ARG A 77 -14.08 0.67 -3.97
N ASP A 78 -15.00 1.55 -4.38
CA ASP A 78 -16.43 1.24 -4.40
C ASP A 78 -16.83 0.47 -5.66
N ALA A 79 -18.13 0.19 -5.79
CA ALA A 79 -18.72 -0.54 -6.91
C ALA A 79 -18.56 0.19 -8.27
N GLU A 80 -18.44 1.52 -8.24
CA GLU A 80 -18.22 2.36 -9.42
C GLU A 80 -16.73 2.50 -9.78
N GLY A 81 -15.83 1.99 -8.92
CA GLY A 81 -14.39 2.04 -9.10
C GLY A 81 -13.73 3.31 -8.57
N ALA A 82 -14.44 4.15 -7.80
CA ALA A 82 -13.87 5.34 -7.18
C ALA A 82 -12.93 4.97 -6.04
N GLY A 83 -11.87 5.77 -5.86
CA GLY A 83 -10.85 5.56 -4.83
C GLY A 83 -11.25 6.11 -3.47
N LEU A 84 -11.23 5.24 -2.46
CA LEU A 84 -11.68 5.58 -1.10
C LEU A 84 -10.53 5.64 -0.09
N VAL A 85 -9.58 4.70 -0.17
CA VAL A 85 -8.46 4.58 0.78
C VAL A 85 -7.25 4.01 0.05
N THR A 86 -6.07 4.53 0.32
CA THR A 86 -4.80 3.90 -0.10
C THR A 86 -4.05 3.43 1.14
N ALA A 87 -3.50 2.21 1.07
CA ALA A 87 -2.71 1.61 2.12
C ALA A 87 -1.32 1.17 1.61
N MET A 88 -0.32 1.32 2.46
CA MET A 88 1.02 0.78 2.30
C MET A 88 1.31 -0.10 3.52
N LEU A 89 1.35 -1.41 3.30
CA LEU A 89 1.64 -2.42 4.32
C LEU A 89 3.09 -2.91 4.19
N PRO A 90 3.66 -3.55 5.22
CA PRO A 90 5.00 -4.10 5.15
C PRO A 90 5.14 -5.17 4.05
N PRO A 91 6.37 -5.55 3.69
CA PRO A 91 6.59 -6.57 2.67
C PRO A 91 5.87 -7.89 2.99
N GLY A 92 5.14 -8.41 1.99
CA GLY A 92 4.30 -9.59 2.15
C GLY A 92 3.09 -9.42 3.09
N GLY A 93 2.80 -8.20 3.57
CA GLY A 93 1.70 -7.92 4.50
C GLY A 93 1.90 -8.54 5.88
N ARG A 94 3.14 -8.83 6.27
CA ARG A 94 3.46 -9.44 7.57
C ARG A 94 3.83 -8.36 8.56
N ASP A 95 3.51 -8.58 9.84
CA ASP A 95 3.85 -7.59 10.86
C ASP A 95 5.37 -7.50 10.99
N ASP A 96 5.88 -6.29 10.78
CA ASP A 96 7.28 -5.95 10.93
C ASP A 96 7.34 -4.58 11.63
N PRO A 97 7.77 -4.53 12.89
CA PRO A 97 7.85 -3.29 13.66
C PRO A 97 8.78 -2.23 13.05
N SER A 98 9.75 -2.66 12.23
CA SER A 98 10.67 -1.75 11.54
C SER A 98 10.08 -1.14 10.27
N SER A 99 9.01 -1.73 9.75
CA SER A 99 8.30 -1.28 8.56
C SER A 99 7.14 -0.36 8.91
N ARG A 100 7.09 0.80 8.24
CA ARG A 100 6.02 1.78 8.45
C ARG A 100 4.75 1.37 7.69
N ILE A 101 3.64 1.26 8.42
CA ILE A 101 2.31 1.16 7.83
C ILE A 101 1.76 2.57 7.61
N MET A 102 1.14 2.81 6.45
CA MET A 102 0.43 4.07 6.16
C MET A 102 -0.92 3.77 5.54
N ILE A 103 -1.98 4.39 6.07
CA ILE A 103 -3.34 4.29 5.55
C ILE A 103 -3.93 5.69 5.50
N VAL A 104 -4.32 6.14 4.31
CA VAL A 104 -4.82 7.50 4.07
C VAL A 104 -5.98 7.48 3.09
N GLY A 105 -6.92 8.41 3.25
CA GLY A 105 -7.95 8.70 2.26
C GLY A 105 -7.50 9.75 1.24
N PRO A 106 -8.42 10.20 0.36
CA PRO A 106 -8.14 11.24 -0.62
C PRO A 106 -7.57 12.49 0.05
N GLN A 107 -6.59 13.12 -0.59
CA GLN A 107 -5.90 14.32 -0.11
C GLN A 107 -5.24 14.12 1.26
N ASN A 108 -4.80 12.90 1.59
CA ASN A 108 -4.21 12.52 2.88
C ASN A 108 -5.16 12.64 4.08
N ARG A 109 -6.48 12.69 3.83
CA ARG A 109 -7.48 12.75 4.90
C ARG A 109 -7.49 11.46 5.72
N ASP A 110 -8.02 11.58 6.92
CA ASP A 110 -8.23 10.46 7.82
C ASP A 110 -9.35 9.54 7.30
N PRO A 111 -9.05 8.30 6.87
CA PRO A 111 -10.06 7.41 6.31
C PRO A 111 -10.86 6.65 7.38
N TYR A 112 -10.38 6.60 8.63
CA TYR A 112 -10.94 5.73 9.68
C TYR A 112 -12.39 6.06 10.07
N PRO A 113 -12.82 7.33 10.17
CA PRO A 113 -14.20 7.66 10.53
C PRO A 113 -15.24 7.08 9.57
N THR A 114 -14.88 6.93 8.28
CA THR A 114 -15.82 6.49 7.24
C THR A 114 -15.57 5.06 6.80
N HIS A 115 -14.31 4.60 6.77
CA HIS A 115 -13.91 3.34 6.17
C HIS A 115 -13.23 2.38 7.17
N GLY A 116 -13.46 2.59 8.48
CA GLY A 116 -12.87 1.78 9.54
C GLY A 116 -13.10 0.28 9.38
N GLU A 117 -14.33 -0.15 9.09
CA GLU A 117 -14.67 -1.57 8.90
C GLU A 117 -13.96 -2.18 7.67
N ALA A 118 -13.81 -1.41 6.59
CA ALA A 118 -13.07 -1.87 5.41
C ALA A 118 -11.57 -2.02 5.69
N ILE A 119 -11.00 -1.10 6.49
CA ILE A 119 -9.61 -1.18 6.96
C ILE A 119 -9.43 -2.38 7.90
N GLU A 120 -10.41 -2.65 8.77
CA GLU A 120 -10.40 -3.82 9.63
C GLU A 120 -10.41 -5.12 8.81
N LYS A 121 -11.24 -5.22 7.76
CA LYS A 121 -11.22 -6.38 6.84
C LYS A 121 -9.91 -6.57 6.11
N LEU A 122 -9.23 -5.48 5.76
CA LEU A 122 -7.86 -5.57 5.23
C LEU A 122 -6.90 -6.14 6.28
N GLY A 123 -7.02 -5.66 7.53
CA GLY A 123 -6.24 -6.15 8.66
C GLY A 123 -6.44 -7.65 8.89
N GLU A 124 -7.69 -8.11 8.96
CA GLU A 124 -8.04 -9.53 9.08
C GLU A 124 -7.43 -10.37 7.94
N HIS A 125 -7.51 -9.90 6.70
CA HIS A 125 -6.95 -10.60 5.54
C HIS A 125 -5.44 -10.82 5.65
N PHE A 126 -4.70 -9.83 6.19
CA PHE A 126 -3.25 -9.90 6.36
C PHE A 126 -2.81 -10.39 7.75
N GLY A 127 -3.74 -10.59 8.68
CA GLY A 127 -3.42 -10.89 10.08
C GLY A 127 -2.74 -9.72 10.82
N LEU A 128 -3.11 -8.48 10.49
CA LEU A 128 -2.57 -7.25 11.05
C LEU A 128 -3.63 -6.46 11.82
N THR A 129 -3.26 -5.87 12.94
CA THR A 129 -4.07 -4.83 13.60
C THR A 129 -3.73 -3.47 12.99
N LEU A 130 -4.68 -2.89 12.25
CA LEU A 130 -4.51 -1.64 11.51
C LEU A 130 -5.16 -0.47 12.27
N ASP A 131 -4.67 -0.18 13.48
CA ASP A 131 -5.22 0.91 14.30
C ASP A 131 -4.89 2.30 13.76
N ARG A 132 -5.88 3.20 13.81
CA ARG A 132 -5.72 4.61 13.40
C ARG A 132 -4.49 5.27 14.01
N SER A 133 -4.24 5.08 15.30
CA SER A 133 -3.13 5.71 16.04
C SER A 133 -1.75 5.30 15.53
N ARG A 134 -1.64 4.11 14.95
CA ARG A 134 -0.42 3.54 14.38
C ARG A 134 -0.30 3.83 12.89
N CYS A 135 -1.41 3.71 12.17
CA CYS A 135 -1.42 3.59 10.71
C CYS A 135 -1.83 4.88 9.99
N TYR A 136 -2.54 5.82 10.65
CA TYR A 136 -2.80 7.14 10.06
C TYR A 136 -1.63 8.09 10.38
N PRO A 137 -0.82 8.49 9.38
CA PRO A 137 0.44 9.20 9.63
C PRO A 137 0.27 10.61 10.25
N TYR A 138 -0.94 11.18 10.23
CA TYR A 138 -1.25 12.51 10.77
C TYR A 138 -2.07 12.47 12.07
N ALA A 139 -2.22 11.29 12.70
CA ALA A 139 -2.98 11.13 13.94
C ALA A 139 -2.43 11.96 15.12
N ARG A 140 -1.15 12.36 15.06
CA ARG A 140 -0.43 13.07 16.13
C ARG A 140 -0.16 14.55 15.84
N THR A 141 -0.58 15.08 14.69
CA THR A 141 -0.52 16.52 14.44
C THR A 141 -1.65 17.19 15.19
N THR A 142 -1.39 17.56 16.45
CA THR A 142 -2.16 18.59 17.14
C THR A 142 -2.17 19.84 16.25
N PRO A 143 -3.30 20.54 16.05
CA PRO A 143 -3.27 21.81 15.36
C PRO A 143 -2.40 22.76 16.17
N SER A 144 -1.26 23.15 15.62
CA SER A 144 -0.59 24.37 16.07
C SER A 144 -1.53 25.51 15.75
N GLY A 145 -2.33 25.92 16.74
CA GLY A 145 -3.15 27.11 16.65
C GLY A 145 -2.26 28.31 16.32
N LYS A 146 -2.63 29.02 15.26
CA LYS A 146 -2.48 30.47 15.13
C LYS A 146 -3.68 31.00 14.38
#